data_AF-A0A954TR53-F1
#
_entry.id   AF-A0A954TR53-F1
#
_cell.length_a   1.000
_cell.length_b   1.000
_cell.length_c   1.000
_cell.angle_alpha   90.00
_cell.angle_beta   90.00
_cell.angle_gamma   90.00
#
_symmetry.space_group_name_H-M   'P 1'
#
loop_
_entity.id
_entity.type
_entity.pdbx_description
1 polymer ?
#
loop_
_entity_poly.entity_id
_entity_poly.type
_entity_poly.pdbx_seq_one_letter_code
_entity_poly.pdbx_strand_id
1 'polypeptide(L)' 'VYEVEEKVIGDPANWRKMSKPKASTHLWKASLSSGVPVGTHLIEVRETDMHGRVHKSQRVIRVSPVVATVDG' A
#
# COMPACT_ATOMS: atom_id res chain seq x y z
N VAL A 1 36.59 13.52 2.57
CA VAL A 1 35.50 12.53 2.77
C VAL A 1 34.42 12.64 1.70
N TYR A 2 34.09 13.85 1.22
CA TYR A 2 33.05 14.07 0.20
C TYR A 2 33.42 13.75 -1.26
N GLU A 3 34.70 13.88 -1.67
CA GLU A 3 35.12 13.65 -3.07
C GLU A 3 34.98 12.19 -3.54
N VAL A 4 35.04 11.23 -2.60
CA VAL A 4 34.95 9.79 -2.91
C VAL A 4 33.50 9.41 -3.21
N GLU A 5 32.54 9.99 -2.49
CA GLU A 5 31.11 9.71 -2.66
C GLU A 5 30.58 10.28 -3.98
N GLU A 6 31.03 11.48 -4.36
CA GLU A 6 30.62 12.16 -5.60
C GLU A 6 31.03 11.36 -6.86
N LYS A 7 32.21 10.73 -6.79
CA LYS A 7 32.73 9.88 -7.88
C LYS A 7 31.97 8.56 -8.05
N VAL A 8 31.40 8.02 -6.96
CA VAL A 8 30.58 6.80 -6.97
C VAL A 8 29.16 7.07 -7.48
N ILE A 9 28.63 8.26 -7.22
CA ILE A 9 27.32 8.69 -7.75
C ILE A 9 27.43 9.06 -9.24
N GLY A 10 28.56 9.61 -9.68
CA GLY A 10 28.75 10.04 -11.08
C GLY A 10 29.00 8.91 -12.10
N ASP A 11 29.27 7.69 -11.65
CA ASP A 11 29.58 6.55 -12.52
C ASP A 11 28.47 5.48 -12.51
N PRO A 12 27.48 5.57 -13.42
CA PRO A 12 26.39 4.61 -13.50
C PRO A 12 26.84 3.19 -13.88
N ALA A 13 28.07 2.99 -14.35
CA ALA A 13 28.63 1.66 -14.64
C ALA A 13 28.96 0.88 -13.36
N ASN A 14 29.16 1.57 -12.23
CA ASN A 14 29.40 0.99 -10.92
C ASN A 14 28.13 0.65 -10.14
N TRP A 15 26.95 0.88 -10.72
CA TRP A 15 25.68 0.62 -10.05
C TRP A 15 25.20 -0.81 -10.33
N ARG A 16 24.91 -1.56 -9.26
CA ARG A 16 24.19 -2.82 -9.40
C ARG A 16 22.75 -2.53 -9.79
N LYS A 17 22.32 -3.07 -10.93
CA LYS A 17 20.92 -3.00 -11.37
C LYS A 17 20.02 -3.61 -10.30
N MET A 18 19.07 -2.83 -9.79
CA MET A 18 18.08 -3.32 -8.83
C MET A 18 17.31 -4.49 -9.44
N SER A 19 17.01 -5.49 -8.60
CA SER A 19 16.15 -6.60 -9.00
C SER A 19 14.78 -6.07 -9.39
N LYS A 20 14.19 -6.64 -10.44
CA LYS A 20 12.79 -6.36 -10.79
C LYS A 20 11.87 -6.72 -9.63
N PRO A 21 10.77 -5.98 -9.43
CA PRO A 21 9.76 -6.36 -8.44
C PRO A 21 9.23 -7.76 -8.72
N LYS A 22 8.97 -8.51 -7.65
CA LYS A 22 8.38 -9.87 -7.70
C LYS A 22 6.97 -9.82 -7.13
N ALA A 23 6.11 -10.74 -7.58
CA ALA A 23 4.80 -10.92 -6.97
C ALA A 23 4.96 -11.26 -5.49
N SER A 24 4.29 -10.48 -4.63
CA SER A 24 4.28 -10.68 -3.18
C SER A 24 2.91 -11.17 -2.74
N THR A 25 2.90 -12.18 -1.88
CA THR A 25 1.69 -12.72 -1.24
C THR A 25 1.34 -11.98 0.06
N HIS A 26 2.24 -11.13 0.56
CA HIS A 26 2.08 -10.41 1.83
C HIS A 26 1.30 -9.09 1.69
N LEU A 27 1.00 -8.65 0.47
CA LEU A 27 0.22 -7.44 0.20
C LEU A 27 -1.07 -7.81 -0.50
N TRP A 28 -2.19 -7.45 0.11
CA TRP A 28 -3.51 -7.68 -0.46
C TRP A 28 -4.14 -6.35 -0.88
N LYS A 29 -4.87 -6.38 -1.99
CA LYS A 29 -5.67 -5.27 -2.46
C LYS A 29 -7.06 -5.79 -2.81
N ALA A 30 -8.07 -5.03 -2.43
CA ALA A 30 -9.44 -5.25 -2.84
C ALA A 30 -10.06 -3.91 -3.21
N SER A 31 -10.85 -3.91 -4.28
CA SER A 31 -11.69 -2.76 -4.60
C SER A 31 -12.91 -2.78 -3.68
N LEU A 32 -13.26 -1.62 -3.14
CA LEU A 32 -14.53 -1.47 -2.45
C LEU A 32 -15.66 -1.56 -3.50
N SER A 33 -16.78 -2.21 -3.16
CA SER A 33 -17.93 -2.26 -4.06
C SER A 33 -18.46 -0.86 -4.36
N SER A 34 -19.01 -0.64 -5.56
CA SER A 34 -19.72 0.60 -5.83
C SER A 34 -20.93 0.73 -4.90
N GLY A 35 -21.28 1.97 -4.54
CA GLY A 35 -22.47 2.26 -3.75
C GLY A 35 -22.37 2.00 -2.25
N VAL A 36 -21.17 2.01 -1.66
CA VAL A 36 -21.05 2.00 -0.19
C VAL A 36 -21.75 3.23 0.38
N PRO A 37 -22.73 3.05 1.31
CA PRO A 37 -23.46 4.16 1.88
C PRO A 37 -22.55 5.16 2.58
N VAL A 38 -22.92 6.44 2.57
CA VAL A 38 -22.30 7.44 3.45
C VAL A 38 -22.47 7.00 4.91
N GLY A 39 -21.39 7.06 5.68
CA GLY A 39 -21.42 6.68 7.09
C GLY A 39 -20.12 6.05 7.59
N THR A 40 -20.19 5.48 8.78
CA THR A 40 -19.07 4.77 9.42
C THR A 40 -19.16 3.29 9.10
N HIS A 41 -18.09 2.71 8.58
CA HIS A 41 -17.99 1.29 8.23
C HIS A 41 -16.80 0.64 8.91
N LEU A 42 -16.90 -0.67 9.15
CA LEU A 42 -15.82 -1.49 9.68
C LEU A 42 -15.28 -2.38 8.56
N ILE A 43 -13.99 -2.24 8.26
CA ILE A 43 -13.27 -3.22 7.46
C ILE A 43 -12.77 -4.31 8.40
N GLU A 44 -13.17 -5.57 8.18
CA GLU A 44 -12.61 -6.75 8.85
C GLU A 44 -11.76 -7.54 7.84
N VAL A 45 -10.54 -7.90 8.25
CA VAL A 45 -9.67 -8.82 7.54
C VAL A 45 -9.56 -10.09 8.38
N ARG A 46 -9.78 -11.24 7.75
CA ARG A 46 -9.58 -12.57 8.35
C ARG A 46 -8.57 -13.34 7.52
N GLU A 47 -7.54 -13.86 8.18
CA GLU A 47 -6.48 -14.69 7.60
C GLU A 47 -6.51 -16.06 8.26
N THR A 48 -6.08 -17.10 7.53
CA THR A 48 -5.64 -18.36 8.11
C THR A 48 -4.15 -18.56 7.80
N ASP A 49 -3.32 -18.71 8.82
CA ASP A 49 -1.88 -18.91 8.66
C ASP A 49 -1.54 -20.35 8.20
N MET A 50 -0.27 -20.62 7.90
CA MET A 50 0.20 -21.94 7.45
C MET A 50 0.02 -23.06 8.49
N HIS A 51 -0.23 -22.71 9.75
CA HIS A 51 -0.48 -23.65 10.84
C HIS A 51 -1.98 -23.78 11.17
N GLY A 52 -2.86 -23.18 10.36
CA GLY A 52 -4.31 -23.23 10.54
C GLY A 52 -4.84 -22.26 11.61
N ARG A 53 -4.01 -21.33 12.12
CA ARG A 53 -4.49 -20.33 13.08
C ARG A 53 -5.22 -19.21 12.34
N VAL A 54 -6.32 -18.76 12.92
CA VAL A 54 -7.12 -17.68 12.36
C VAL A 54 -6.76 -16.37 13.05
N HIS A 55 -6.39 -15.38 12.25
CA HIS A 55 -6.11 -14.02 12.70
C HIS A 55 -7.19 -13.08 12.19
N LYS A 56 -7.56 -12.08 13.01
CA LYS A 56 -8.52 -11.04 12.65
C LYS A 56 -7.94 -9.67 12.91
N SER A 57 -8.18 -8.75 12.01
CA SER A 57 -7.85 -7.34 12.17
C SER A 57 -9.00 -6.47 11.67
N GLN A 58 -9.19 -5.32 12.29
CA GLN A 58 -10.31 -4.44 12.03
C GLN A 58 -9.85 -2.99 11.91
N ARG A 59 -10.50 -2.24 11.01
CA ARG A 59 -10.29 -0.80 10.86
C ARG A 59 -11.60 -0.10 10.59
N VAL A 60 -11.89 0.93 11.37
CA VAL A 60 -13.01 1.83 11.13
C VAL A 60 -12.63 2.82 10.03
N ILE A 61 -13.52 2.99 9.05
CA ILE A 61 -13.42 4.01 8.01
C ILE A 61 -14.72 4.82 7.96
N ARG A 62 -14.63 6.03 7.41
CA ARG A 62 -15.80 6.87 7.16
C ARG A 62 -15.92 7.15 5.67
N VAL A 63 -17.08 6.86 5.11
CA VAL A 63 -17.46 7.27 3.75
C VAL A 63 -18.18 8.59 3.88
N SER A 64 -17.57 9.65 3.35
CA SER A 64 -18.17 10.99 3.31
C SER A 64 -19.09 11.13 2.10
N PRO A 65 -20.10 12.01 2.15
CA PRO A 65 -20.81 12.43 0.96
C PRO A 65 -19.83 12.98 -0.08
N VAL A 66 -20.17 12.84 -1.36
CA VAL A 66 -19.48 13.58 -2.41
C VAL A 66 -19.74 15.06 -2.14
N VAL A 67 -18.71 15.78 -1.74
CA VAL A 67 -18.76 17.25 -1.73
C VAL A 67 -18.44 17.67 -3.15
N ALA A 68 -19.41 18.25 -3.86
CA ALA A 68 -19.10 18.93 -5.10
C ALA A 68 -18.15 20.08 -4.77
N THR A 69 -16.89 20.00 -5.21
CA THR A 69 -15.98 21.14 -5.16
C THR A 69 -16.59 22.22 -6.04
N VAL A 70 -16.97 23.33 -5.43
CA VAL A 70 -17.31 24.55 -6.15
C VAL A 70 -15.99 25.12 -6.63
N ASP A 71 -15.61 24.78 -7.86
CA ASP A 71 -14.50 25.43 -8.53
C ASP A 71 -14.92 26.88 -8.77
N GLY A 72 -14.32 27.80 -8.01
CA GLY A 72 -14.47 29.25 -8.13
C GLY A 72 -13.37 29.87 -8.97
#